data_AF-A0A016WVQ2-F1
#
_entry.id   AF-A0A016WVQ2-F1
#
_cell.length_a   1.000
_cell.length_b   1.000
_cell.length_c   1.000
_cell.angle_alpha   90.00
_cell.angle_beta   90.00
_cell.angle_gamma   90.00
#
_symmetry.space_group_name_H-M   'P 1'
#
loop_
_entity.id
_entity.type
_entity.pdbx_description
1 polymer ?
#
loop_
_entity_poly.entity_id
_entity_poly.type
_entity_poly.pdbx_seq_one_letter_code
_entity_poly.pdbx_strand_id
1 'polypeptide(L)'
;MMKSLLADLRLLQVATPATQVVAKRFLPARGTKPLPRYLWDMEDLQKKTGGEYTHEPLRINRLGGRHPETGRKVNQHIGGGVKFDYFMIDYHRRGPTEAGQTYDERVLEVRRDPNRTSLIALVAGKEGKRWILATENMKAGDIISTSCHIPENPVIGVEGNAYPVGALVAGTLINSVERFPDVRNNLDSDVFVVKAGTAATIVRHQGDFTVIRVSFFFTSSHTACADKGSIAYNVHFSKGSQ
;
A
#
# COMPACT_ATOMS: atom_id res chain seq x y z
N MET A 1 46.40 84.94 -4.02
CA MET A 1 44.93 84.72 -3.89
C MET A 1 44.62 83.40 -4.62
N MET A 2 44.70 82.20 -4.05
CA MET A 2 44.06 81.67 -2.82
C MET A 2 42.59 82.04 -2.73
N LYS A 3 41.73 81.16 -3.27
CA LYS A 3 40.32 80.85 -2.93
C LYS A 3 39.86 79.81 -3.96
N SER A 4 39.96 78.52 -3.59
CA SER A 4 38.85 77.59 -3.29
C SER A 4 38.83 76.52 -4.40
N LEU A 5 39.48 75.35 -4.31
CA LEU A 5 39.35 74.29 -3.30
C LEU A 5 37.90 74.06 -2.85
N LEU A 6 37.41 72.86 -3.19
CA LEU A 6 36.36 72.09 -2.49
C LEU A 6 34.90 72.48 -2.72
N ALA A 7 34.36 72.12 -3.89
CA ALA A 7 32.97 71.68 -4.12
C ALA A 7 32.90 71.36 -5.63
N ASP A 8 32.69 70.16 -6.15
CA ASP A 8 31.87 69.06 -5.72
C ASP A 8 32.52 67.74 -6.14
N LEU A 9 33.21 67.08 -5.19
CA LEU A 9 33.40 65.64 -5.26
C LEU A 9 32.06 65.00 -4.89
N ARG A 10 31.12 64.95 -5.85
CA ARG A 10 30.03 63.97 -5.78
C ARG A 10 30.65 62.60 -6.01
N LEU A 11 31.06 62.00 -4.90
CA LEU A 11 31.19 60.57 -4.71
C LEU A 11 29.90 59.90 -5.23
N LEU A 12 29.90 59.50 -6.50
CA LEU A 12 29.08 58.38 -6.93
C LEU A 12 29.71 57.15 -6.29
N GLN A 13 29.31 56.85 -5.06
CA GLN A 13 29.40 55.50 -4.54
C GLN A 13 28.55 54.63 -5.46
N VAL A 14 29.18 54.07 -6.49
CA VAL A 14 28.68 52.86 -7.14
C VAL A 14 28.83 51.77 -6.08
N ALA A 15 27.83 51.68 -5.20
CA ALA A 15 27.61 50.49 -4.42
C ALA A 15 27.39 49.38 -5.45
N THR A 16 28.42 48.57 -5.67
CA THR A 16 28.25 47.29 -6.35
C THR A 16 27.25 46.51 -5.50
N PRO A 17 26.01 46.23 -5.97
CA PRO A 17 25.33 45.11 -5.37
C PRO A 17 26.18 43.92 -5.78
N ALA A 18 26.86 43.30 -4.82
CA ALA A 18 27.40 41.97 -5.02
C ALA A 18 26.20 41.11 -5.42
N THR A 19 25.99 40.92 -6.73
CA THR A 19 25.06 39.96 -7.28
C THR A 19 25.64 38.62 -6.90
N GLN A 20 25.36 38.18 -5.68
CA GLN A 20 25.51 36.79 -5.30
C GLN A 20 24.55 36.04 -6.20
N VAL A 21 25.07 35.44 -7.27
CA VAL A 21 24.39 34.37 -7.97
C VAL A 21 24.34 33.21 -6.99
N VAL A 22 23.33 33.24 -6.12
CA VAL A 22 22.98 32.11 -5.28
C VAL A 22 22.35 31.11 -6.23
N ALA A 23 23.18 30.33 -6.91
CA ALA A 23 22.77 29.09 -7.54
C ALA A 23 22.43 28.10 -6.42
N LYS A 24 21.33 28.34 -5.70
CA LYS A 24 20.69 27.32 -4.89
C LYS A 24 20.17 26.29 -5.89
N ARG A 25 20.98 25.27 -6.15
CA ARG A 25 20.47 24.02 -6.71
C ARG A 25 19.39 23.57 -5.74
N PHE A 26 18.13 23.77 -6.09
CA PHE A 26 16.99 23.11 -5.49
C PHE A 26 17.09 21.62 -5.85
N LEU A 27 18.12 20.93 -5.35
CA LEU A 27 18.03 19.49 -5.22
C LEU A 27 16.93 19.27 -4.18
N PRO A 28 15.85 18.53 -4.51
CA PRO A 28 14.85 18.19 -3.50
C PRO A 28 15.60 17.57 -2.31
N ALA A 29 15.28 18.02 -1.10
CA ALA A 29 15.87 17.49 0.11
C ALA A 29 15.87 15.96 0.06
N ARG A 30 17.02 15.33 0.34
CA ARG A 30 17.11 13.88 0.49
C ARG A 30 16.09 13.44 1.54
N GLY A 31 14.99 12.82 1.12
CA GLY A 31 14.20 11.95 1.98
C GLY A 31 12.96 12.52 2.66
N THR A 32 12.25 13.54 2.13
CA THR A 32 11.05 14.06 2.82
C THR A 32 9.69 13.75 2.19
N LYS A 33 9.63 13.05 1.06
CA LYS A 33 8.39 12.39 0.59
C LYS A 33 8.75 11.03 0.01
N PRO A 34 7.99 9.96 0.26
CA PRO A 34 8.15 8.75 -0.54
C PRO A 34 7.84 9.13 -1.99
N LEU A 35 8.88 9.25 -2.82
CA LEU A 35 8.68 9.40 -4.25
C LEU A 35 7.83 8.22 -4.73
N PRO A 36 6.88 8.43 -5.66
CA PRO A 36 6.16 7.32 -6.27
C PRO A 36 7.17 6.28 -6.76
N ARG A 37 6.95 5.02 -6.37
CA ARG A 37 7.85 3.94 -6.76
C ARG A 37 7.50 3.48 -8.18
N TYR A 38 8.18 4.07 -9.16
CA TYR A 38 8.11 3.62 -10.56
C TYR A 38 8.88 2.31 -10.75
N LEU A 39 8.27 1.21 -10.28
CA LEU A 39 8.81 -0.15 -10.42
C LEU A 39 8.44 -0.75 -11.78
N TRP A 40 7.16 -0.63 -12.14
CA TRP A 40 6.53 -1.24 -13.32
C TRP A 40 5.97 -0.16 -14.23
N ASP A 41 5.90 -0.48 -15.52
CA ASP A 41 5.15 0.30 -16.47
C ASP A 41 3.65 -0.04 -16.36
N MET A 42 2.86 0.88 -15.80
CA MET A 42 1.43 0.68 -15.61
C MET A 42 0.67 0.72 -16.94
N GLU A 43 1.18 1.43 -17.95
CA GLU A 43 0.56 1.45 -19.28
C GLU A 43 0.70 0.10 -19.98
N ASP A 44 1.86 -0.55 -19.84
CA ASP A 44 2.11 -1.90 -20.37
C ASP A 44 1.18 -2.93 -19.69
N LEU A 45 0.97 -2.81 -18.38
CA LEU A 45 0.00 -3.63 -17.66
C LEU A 45 -1.42 -3.44 -18.25
N GLN A 46 -1.87 -2.19 -18.37
CA GLN A 46 -3.19 -1.87 -18.89
C GLN A 46 -3.40 -2.35 -20.34
N LYS A 47 -2.38 -2.24 -21.19
CA LYS A 47 -2.43 -2.73 -22.59
C LYS A 47 -2.56 -4.25 -22.66
N LYS A 48 -1.94 -4.98 -21.74
CA LYS A 48 -1.97 -6.45 -21.71
C LYS A 48 -3.27 -7.00 -21.16
N THR A 49 -3.81 -6.37 -20.12
CA THR A 49 -5.02 -6.86 -19.44
C THR A 49 -6.31 -6.24 -19.97
N GLY A 50 -6.22 -5.16 -20.76
CA GLY A 50 -7.39 -4.37 -21.14
C GLY A 50 -8.06 -3.64 -19.97
N GLY A 51 -7.40 -3.61 -18.80
CA GLY A 51 -7.97 -3.09 -17.55
C GLY A 51 -8.77 -4.11 -16.74
N GLU A 52 -8.87 -5.37 -17.20
CA GLU A 52 -9.57 -6.43 -16.48
C GLU A 52 -8.62 -7.22 -15.55
N TYR A 53 -9.20 -7.90 -14.56
CA TYR A 53 -8.44 -8.77 -13.66
C TYR A 53 -8.06 -10.07 -14.37
N THR A 54 -6.80 -10.50 -14.23
CA THR A 54 -6.32 -11.78 -14.78
C THR A 54 -5.48 -12.53 -13.76
N HIS A 55 -5.75 -13.83 -13.59
CA HIS A 55 -5.01 -14.70 -12.67
C HIS A 55 -3.71 -15.28 -13.29
N GLU A 56 -3.52 -15.11 -14.58
CA GLU A 56 -2.35 -15.61 -15.30
C GLU A 56 -1.10 -14.76 -15.01
N PRO A 57 0.10 -15.37 -15.00
CA PRO A 57 1.35 -14.65 -14.85
C PRO A 57 1.57 -13.68 -16.02
N LEU A 58 1.78 -12.40 -15.71
CA LEU A 58 2.00 -11.35 -16.71
C LEU A 58 3.47 -10.95 -16.76
N ARG A 59 4.05 -10.91 -17.96
CA ARG A 59 5.43 -10.44 -18.12
C ARG A 59 5.47 -8.96 -18.42
N ILE A 60 5.72 -8.13 -17.41
CA ILE A 60 5.65 -6.65 -17.51
C ILE A 60 7.05 -6.05 -17.67
N ASN A 61 7.13 -4.95 -18.41
CA ASN A 61 8.35 -4.17 -18.55
C ASN A 61 8.68 -3.38 -17.26
N ARG A 62 9.95 -3.41 -16.85
CA ARG A 62 10.43 -2.63 -15.70
C ARG A 62 10.90 -1.26 -16.14
N LEU A 63 10.51 -0.23 -15.39
CA LEU A 63 10.94 1.15 -15.65
C LEU A 63 12.36 1.43 -15.11
N GLY A 64 12.86 0.61 -14.18
CA GLY A 64 14.19 0.80 -13.60
C GLY A 64 14.33 2.13 -12.85
N GLY A 65 13.27 2.58 -12.18
CA GLY A 65 13.24 3.84 -11.44
C GLY A 65 13.18 5.10 -12.31
N ARG A 66 12.86 4.97 -13.59
CA ARG A 66 12.63 6.09 -14.50
C ARG A 66 11.15 6.45 -14.55
N HIS A 67 10.85 7.72 -14.79
CA HIS A 67 9.50 8.17 -15.08
C HIS A 67 9.04 7.61 -16.43
N PRO A 68 7.80 7.08 -16.56
CA PRO A 68 7.31 6.48 -17.80
C PRO A 68 7.30 7.49 -18.97
N GLU A 69 6.67 8.65 -18.76
CA GLU A 69 6.56 9.66 -19.83
C GLU A 69 7.87 10.43 -20.09
N THR A 70 8.51 10.98 -19.05
CA THR A 70 9.67 11.87 -19.22
C THR A 70 11.01 11.15 -19.34
N GLY A 71 11.09 9.85 -19.02
CA GLY A 71 12.31 9.04 -19.05
C GLY A 71 13.40 9.42 -18.02
N ARG A 72 13.15 10.46 -17.20
CA ARG A 72 14.08 10.96 -16.19
C ARG A 72 14.19 9.96 -15.03
N LYS A 73 15.40 9.82 -14.46
CA LYS A 73 15.64 8.95 -13.30
C LYS A 73 15.06 9.60 -12.04
N VAL A 74 13.98 9.03 -11.50
CA VAL A 74 13.31 9.51 -10.29
C VAL A 74 13.80 8.72 -9.07
N ASN A 75 13.89 7.40 -9.20
CA ASN A 75 14.30 6.52 -8.12
C ASN A 75 15.74 6.06 -8.35
N GLN A 76 16.59 6.31 -7.36
CA GLN A 76 17.98 5.85 -7.37
C GLN A 76 18.07 4.38 -6.93
N HIS A 77 19.12 3.69 -7.36
CA HIS A 77 19.40 2.28 -7.02
C HIS A 77 18.33 1.25 -7.43
N ILE A 78 17.46 1.61 -8.38
CA ILE A 78 16.51 0.69 -9.01
C ILE A 78 17.00 0.43 -10.44
N GLY A 79 17.13 -0.82 -10.85
CA GLY A 79 17.55 -1.22 -12.19
C GLY A 79 18.15 -2.62 -12.24
N GLY A 80 17.98 -3.31 -13.37
CA GLY A 80 18.48 -4.67 -13.56
C GLY A 80 17.63 -5.76 -12.87
N GLY A 81 18.31 -6.81 -12.40
CA GLY A 81 17.71 -7.97 -11.75
C GLY A 81 17.17 -9.04 -12.71
N VAL A 82 16.94 -10.24 -12.18
CA VAL A 82 16.36 -11.38 -12.91
C VAL A 82 14.96 -11.03 -13.38
N LYS A 83 14.57 -11.43 -14.60
CA LYS A 83 13.20 -11.26 -15.12
C LYS A 83 12.25 -12.16 -14.32
N PHE A 84 11.11 -11.63 -13.92
CA PHE A 84 10.07 -12.38 -13.22
C PHE A 84 8.70 -12.02 -13.79
N ASP A 85 7.73 -12.87 -13.49
CA ASP A 85 6.34 -12.64 -13.81
C ASP A 85 5.67 -11.81 -12.72
N TYR A 86 4.66 -11.04 -13.13
CA TYR A 86 3.81 -10.24 -12.30
C TYR A 86 2.49 -10.95 -12.07
N PHE A 87 2.06 -11.01 -10.82
CA PHE A 87 0.76 -11.54 -10.42
C PHE A 87 -0.12 -10.41 -9.90
N MET A 88 -1.29 -10.25 -10.51
CA MET A 88 -2.34 -9.33 -10.05
C MET A 88 -2.96 -9.90 -8.77
N ILE A 89 -2.77 -9.23 -7.65
CA ILE A 89 -3.40 -9.60 -6.38
C ILE A 89 -4.72 -8.86 -6.24
N ASP A 90 -5.74 -9.59 -5.82
CA ASP A 90 -6.93 -9.04 -5.21
C ASP A 90 -6.70 -8.84 -3.70
N TYR A 91 -6.60 -7.59 -3.28
CA TYR A 91 -6.49 -7.24 -1.85
C TYR A 91 -7.86 -7.13 -1.17
N HIS A 92 -8.93 -7.03 -1.96
CA HIS A 92 -10.27 -6.66 -1.52
C HIS A 92 -11.18 -7.88 -1.50
N ARG A 93 -11.27 -8.53 -0.35
CA ARG A 93 -12.10 -9.73 -0.22
C ARG A 93 -13.56 -9.37 0.00
N ARG A 94 -14.25 -9.01 -1.07
CA ARG A 94 -15.69 -8.78 -1.04
C ARG A 94 -16.44 -10.12 -0.89
N GLY A 95 -17.55 -10.10 -0.17
CA GLY A 95 -18.42 -11.25 0.11
C GLY A 95 -19.86 -10.82 0.42
N PRO A 96 -20.75 -11.75 0.80
CA PRO A 96 -22.13 -11.44 1.13
C PRO A 96 -22.28 -10.65 2.44
N THR A 97 -23.23 -9.72 2.47
CA THR A 97 -23.57 -8.89 3.64
C THR A 97 -24.69 -9.49 4.49
N GLU A 98 -25.41 -10.47 3.94
CA GLU A 98 -26.54 -11.13 4.59
C GLU A 98 -26.09 -12.03 5.75
N ALA A 99 -26.89 -12.07 6.81
CA ALA A 99 -26.60 -12.87 7.98
C ALA A 99 -26.57 -14.37 7.64
N GLY A 100 -25.50 -15.05 8.05
CA GLY A 100 -25.33 -16.49 7.85
C GLY A 100 -24.88 -16.91 6.45
N GLN A 101 -24.74 -15.98 5.50
CA GLN A 101 -24.14 -16.28 4.20
C GLN A 101 -22.63 -16.05 4.24
N THR A 102 -21.90 -17.01 3.67
CA THR A 102 -20.46 -16.92 3.46
C THR A 102 -20.13 -17.20 2.00
N TYR A 103 -19.09 -16.53 1.52
CA TYR A 103 -18.47 -16.86 0.24
C TYR A 103 -17.22 -17.69 0.50
N ASP A 104 -17.32 -18.98 0.19
CA ASP A 104 -16.27 -19.96 0.45
C ASP A 104 -15.42 -20.17 -0.81
N GLU A 105 -14.10 -20.16 -0.61
CA GLU A 105 -13.10 -20.39 -1.64
C GLU A 105 -12.15 -21.50 -1.18
N ARG A 106 -11.65 -22.28 -2.13
CA ARG A 106 -10.64 -23.32 -1.87
C ARG A 106 -9.27 -22.82 -2.29
N VAL A 107 -8.29 -22.97 -1.41
CA VAL A 107 -6.88 -22.71 -1.69
C VAL A 107 -6.34 -23.80 -2.61
N LEU A 108 -5.91 -23.44 -3.81
CA LEU A 108 -5.33 -24.37 -4.78
C LEU A 108 -3.82 -24.52 -4.57
N GLU A 109 -3.12 -23.42 -4.34
CA GLU A 109 -1.66 -23.39 -4.25
C GLU A 109 -1.22 -22.18 -3.42
N VAL A 110 -0.13 -22.33 -2.65
CA VAL A 110 0.56 -21.22 -1.98
C VAL A 110 1.99 -21.15 -2.53
N ARG A 111 2.39 -19.99 -3.05
CA ARG A 111 3.67 -19.80 -3.73
C ARG A 111 4.40 -18.54 -3.30
N ARG A 112 5.70 -18.52 -3.57
CA ARG A 112 6.54 -17.34 -3.42
C ARG A 112 6.34 -16.41 -4.61
N ASP A 113 6.14 -15.13 -4.33
CA ASP A 113 6.11 -14.09 -5.35
C ASP A 113 7.42 -13.27 -5.31
N PRO A 114 8.09 -13.07 -6.45
CA PRO A 114 9.31 -12.26 -6.51
C PRO A 114 9.05 -10.74 -6.43
N ASN A 115 7.81 -10.26 -6.61
CA ASN A 115 7.49 -8.84 -6.60
C ASN A 115 7.31 -8.27 -5.19
N ARG A 116 6.98 -9.12 -4.22
CA ARG A 116 6.72 -8.74 -2.82
C ARG A 116 7.40 -9.69 -1.86
N THR A 117 7.39 -9.33 -0.57
CA THR A 117 7.98 -10.19 0.46
C THR A 117 7.02 -11.27 0.94
N SER A 118 5.72 -11.01 0.88
CA SER A 118 4.65 -11.95 1.27
C SER A 118 4.44 -13.04 0.24
N LEU A 119 4.06 -14.23 0.72
CA LEU A 119 3.57 -15.30 -0.16
C LEU A 119 2.18 -14.95 -0.70
N ILE A 120 1.85 -15.55 -1.84
CA ILE A 120 0.52 -15.44 -2.45
C ILE A 120 -0.14 -16.81 -2.53
N ALA A 121 -1.47 -16.81 -2.42
CA ALA A 121 -2.29 -18.00 -2.54
C ALA A 121 -3.23 -17.87 -3.75
N LEU A 122 -3.30 -18.92 -4.56
CA LEU A 122 -4.31 -19.05 -5.60
C LEU A 122 -5.55 -19.63 -4.94
N VAL A 123 -6.65 -18.90 -5.02
CA VAL A 123 -7.93 -19.34 -4.47
C VAL A 123 -8.95 -19.45 -5.59
N ALA A 124 -9.84 -20.42 -5.47
CA ALA A 124 -10.92 -20.66 -6.42
C ALA A 124 -12.25 -20.75 -5.67
N GLY A 125 -13.20 -19.91 -6.05
CA GLY A 125 -14.57 -19.92 -5.53
C GLY A 125 -15.59 -20.07 -6.65
N LYS A 126 -16.84 -19.70 -6.37
CA LYS A 126 -17.93 -19.75 -7.37
C LYS A 126 -17.75 -18.72 -8.49
N GLU A 127 -17.17 -17.56 -8.19
CA GLU A 127 -16.99 -16.46 -9.15
C GLU A 127 -15.74 -16.60 -10.02
N GLY A 128 -14.82 -17.50 -9.66
CA GLY A 128 -13.61 -17.75 -10.44
C GLY A 128 -12.37 -17.95 -9.58
N LYS A 129 -11.20 -17.68 -10.19
CA LYS A 129 -9.88 -17.81 -9.54
C LYS A 129 -9.27 -16.44 -9.34
N ARG A 130 -8.66 -16.23 -8.17
CA ARG A 130 -7.92 -15.01 -7.85
C ARG A 130 -6.70 -15.28 -6.98
N TRP A 131 -5.73 -14.38 -7.06
CA TRP A 131 -4.57 -14.33 -6.18
C TRP A 131 -4.89 -13.47 -4.98
N ILE A 132 -4.68 -14.00 -3.78
CA ILE A 132 -4.74 -13.25 -2.53
C ILE A 132 -3.39 -13.32 -1.82
N LEU A 133 -3.20 -12.50 -0.79
CA LEU A 133 -2.08 -12.67 0.14
C LEU A 133 -2.29 -13.93 0.98
N ALA A 134 -1.26 -14.76 1.07
CA ALA A 134 -1.30 -15.96 1.89
C ALA A 134 -1.06 -15.62 3.37
N THR A 135 -1.84 -16.25 4.26
CA THR A 135 -1.56 -16.24 5.69
C THR A 135 -0.48 -17.27 6.05
N GLU A 136 -0.04 -17.28 7.31
CA GLU A 136 1.14 -18.00 7.78
C GLU A 136 0.96 -19.52 7.71
N ASN A 137 -0.19 -20.00 8.15
CA ASN A 137 -0.52 -21.42 8.19
C ASN A 137 -1.34 -21.90 7.00
N MET A 138 -1.59 -21.04 6.01
CA MET A 138 -2.35 -21.37 4.81
C MET A 138 -1.65 -22.46 3.99
N LYS A 139 -2.41 -23.49 3.60
CA LYS A 139 -1.96 -24.63 2.81
C LYS A 139 -2.89 -24.88 1.63
N ALA A 140 -2.37 -25.55 0.61
CA ALA A 140 -3.18 -26.05 -0.49
C ALA A 140 -4.22 -27.07 0.04
N GLY A 141 -5.48 -26.90 -0.36
CA GLY A 141 -6.60 -27.71 0.09
C GLY A 141 -7.48 -27.04 1.15
N ASP A 142 -6.99 -26.01 1.84
CA ASP A 142 -7.75 -25.29 2.86
C ASP A 142 -8.96 -24.57 2.26
N ILE A 143 -10.03 -24.44 3.06
CA ILE A 143 -11.22 -23.68 2.69
C ILE A 143 -11.20 -22.38 3.48
N ILE A 144 -11.30 -21.26 2.78
CA ILE A 144 -11.40 -19.93 3.37
C ILE A 144 -12.81 -19.39 3.13
N SER A 145 -13.39 -18.78 4.16
CA SER A 145 -14.72 -18.17 4.08
C SER A 145 -14.61 -16.65 4.20
N THR A 146 -15.34 -15.94 3.36
CA THR A 146 -15.45 -14.49 3.37
C THR A 146 -16.87 -14.08 3.77
N SER A 147 -17.00 -13.19 4.75
CA SER A 147 -18.29 -12.65 5.20
C SER A 147 -18.17 -11.15 5.44
N CYS A 148 -19.23 -10.40 5.10
CA CYS A 148 -19.28 -8.93 5.29
C CYS A 148 -20.31 -8.52 6.33
N HIS A 149 -21.00 -9.50 6.92
CA HIS A 149 -21.99 -9.27 7.96
C HIS A 149 -21.32 -8.93 9.29
N ILE A 150 -21.82 -7.91 9.99
CA ILE A 150 -21.40 -7.56 11.35
C ILE A 150 -22.44 -8.14 12.32
N PRO A 151 -22.11 -9.24 13.04
CA PRO A 151 -23.00 -9.81 14.05
C PRO A 151 -23.04 -8.91 15.30
N GLU A 152 -24.11 -9.05 16.09
CA GLU A 152 -24.26 -8.34 17.37
C GLU A 152 -23.20 -8.76 18.38
N ASN A 153 -22.87 -10.06 18.42
CA ASN A 153 -21.83 -10.60 19.27
C ASN A 153 -20.52 -10.73 18.49
N PRO A 154 -19.39 -10.21 19.01
CA PRO A 154 -18.09 -10.37 18.37
C PRO A 154 -17.67 -11.83 18.21
N VAL A 155 -17.04 -12.13 17.07
CA VAL A 155 -16.59 -13.47 16.67
C VAL A 155 -15.08 -13.59 16.83
N ILE A 156 -14.63 -14.78 17.22
CA ILE A 156 -13.21 -15.14 17.23
C ILE A 156 -12.79 -15.40 15.78
N GLY A 157 -11.86 -14.59 15.28
CA GLY A 157 -11.35 -14.74 13.91
C GLY A 157 -10.65 -16.08 13.69
N VAL A 158 -10.95 -16.70 12.55
CA VAL A 158 -10.30 -17.93 12.07
C VAL A 158 -9.28 -17.57 11.00
N GLU A 159 -8.17 -18.31 10.94
CA GLU A 159 -7.11 -18.06 9.97
C GLU A 159 -7.52 -18.29 8.52
N GLY A 160 -7.11 -17.35 7.65
CA GLY A 160 -7.47 -17.34 6.23
C GLY A 160 -8.87 -16.79 5.94
N ASN A 161 -9.74 -16.68 6.95
CA ASN A 161 -11.07 -16.13 6.80
C ASN A 161 -11.06 -14.59 6.83
N ALA A 162 -12.06 -14.02 6.17
CA ALA A 162 -12.22 -12.59 6.04
C ALA A 162 -13.55 -12.15 6.66
N TYR A 163 -13.43 -11.19 7.58
CA TYR A 163 -14.54 -10.61 8.36
C TYR A 163 -14.40 -9.08 8.36
N PRO A 164 -15.49 -8.32 8.58
CA PRO A 164 -15.38 -6.91 8.93
C PRO A 164 -14.68 -6.73 10.28
N VAL A 165 -13.92 -5.65 10.43
CA VAL A 165 -13.17 -5.36 11.67
C VAL A 165 -14.10 -5.23 12.87
N GLY A 166 -15.28 -4.64 12.68
CA GLY A 166 -16.27 -4.51 13.75
C GLY A 166 -16.87 -5.83 14.24
N ALA A 167 -16.76 -6.92 13.46
CA ALA A 167 -17.23 -8.24 13.87
C ALA A 167 -16.22 -9.00 14.74
N LEU A 168 -14.96 -8.60 14.74
CA LEU A 168 -13.90 -9.34 15.41
C LEU A 168 -13.74 -8.90 16.86
N VAL A 169 -13.39 -9.84 17.74
CA VAL A 169 -13.08 -9.56 19.14
C VAL A 169 -11.82 -8.66 19.26
N ALA A 170 -11.80 -7.76 20.24
CA ALA A 170 -10.61 -6.98 20.57
C ALA A 170 -9.43 -7.89 21.01
N GLY A 171 -8.22 -7.53 20.60
CA GLY A 171 -7.01 -8.34 20.80
C GLY A 171 -6.69 -9.30 19.63
N THR A 172 -7.60 -9.45 18.66
CA THR A 172 -7.35 -10.24 17.45
C THR A 172 -6.27 -9.60 16.57
N LEU A 173 -5.51 -10.45 15.88
CA LEU A 173 -4.40 -10.08 15.01
C LEU A 173 -4.82 -10.05 13.54
N ILE A 174 -4.77 -8.88 12.91
CA ILE A 174 -5.28 -8.63 11.57
C ILE A 174 -4.20 -8.21 10.58
N ASN A 175 -4.43 -8.42 9.29
CA ASN A 175 -3.56 -8.00 8.19
C ASN A 175 -4.40 -7.47 7.01
N SER A 176 -3.75 -6.94 5.97
CA SER A 176 -4.43 -6.41 4.77
C SER A 176 -5.61 -5.48 5.07
N VAL A 177 -5.42 -4.54 6.00
CA VAL A 177 -6.47 -3.68 6.52
C VAL A 177 -6.76 -2.55 5.54
N GLU A 178 -8.01 -2.44 5.09
CA GLU A 178 -8.49 -1.35 4.24
C GLU A 178 -8.55 -0.02 4.98
N ARG A 179 -8.14 1.07 4.30
CA ARG A 179 -8.21 2.43 4.84
C ARG A 179 -9.64 2.92 4.94
N PHE A 180 -10.41 2.63 3.91
CA PHE A 180 -11.80 3.05 3.77
C PHE A 180 -12.60 1.83 3.31
N PRO A 181 -13.78 1.60 3.88
CA PRO A 181 -14.62 0.48 3.51
C PRO A 181 -15.35 0.65 2.19
N ASP A 182 -15.69 1.89 1.87
CA ASP A 182 -16.44 2.21 0.67
C ASP A 182 -15.51 2.39 -0.51
N VAL A 183 -15.98 1.87 -1.65
CA VAL A 183 -15.52 2.23 -2.99
C VAL A 183 -15.94 3.68 -3.26
N ARG A 184 -15.30 4.63 -2.59
CA ARG A 184 -15.57 6.05 -2.81
C ARG A 184 -15.07 6.38 -4.22
N ASN A 185 -16.00 6.47 -5.17
CA ASN A 185 -15.80 6.79 -6.60
C ASN A 185 -15.38 5.64 -7.54
N ASN A 186 -15.88 4.40 -7.36
CA ASN A 186 -15.49 3.24 -8.18
C ASN A 186 -13.98 2.91 -8.16
N LEU A 187 -13.27 3.41 -7.15
CA LEU A 187 -11.85 3.12 -6.91
C LEU A 187 -11.71 2.34 -5.60
N ASP A 188 -10.92 1.29 -5.67
CA ASP A 188 -10.51 0.48 -4.54
C ASP A 188 -9.70 1.30 -3.53
N SER A 189 -9.83 0.95 -2.26
CA SER A 189 -9.23 1.68 -1.15
C SER A 189 -7.78 1.24 -0.90
N ASP A 190 -6.97 2.14 -0.32
CA ASP A 190 -5.60 1.76 0.06
C ASP A 190 -5.61 0.67 1.14
N VAL A 191 -4.74 -0.33 0.98
CA VAL A 191 -4.62 -1.45 1.92
C VAL A 191 -3.29 -1.41 2.69
N PHE A 192 -3.37 -1.57 4.01
CA PHE A 192 -2.23 -1.57 4.92
C PHE A 192 -1.87 -2.97 5.41
N VAL A 193 -0.67 -3.14 5.98
CA VAL A 193 -0.24 -4.41 6.61
C VAL A 193 -0.19 -5.58 5.61
N VAL A 194 0.39 -5.32 4.43
CA VAL A 194 0.51 -6.29 3.32
C VAL A 194 1.86 -7.00 3.23
N LYS A 195 2.85 -6.57 4.03
CA LYS A 195 4.23 -7.10 3.98
C LYS A 195 4.33 -8.41 4.77
N ALA A 196 5.30 -9.25 4.41
CA ALA A 196 5.67 -10.45 5.17
C ALA A 196 5.91 -10.16 6.66
N GLY A 197 5.40 -11.01 7.54
CA GLY A 197 5.57 -10.94 8.99
C GLY A 197 4.93 -9.72 9.68
N THR A 198 4.19 -8.88 8.95
CA THR A 198 3.49 -7.74 9.58
C THR A 198 2.08 -8.10 9.98
N ALA A 199 1.67 -7.61 11.15
CA ALA A 199 0.32 -7.74 11.69
C ALA A 199 -0.07 -6.46 12.45
N ALA A 200 -1.36 -6.23 12.58
CA ALA A 200 -1.94 -5.22 13.44
C ALA A 200 -2.85 -5.88 14.47
N THR A 201 -3.16 -5.19 15.57
CA THR A 201 -4.00 -5.73 16.64
C THR A 201 -5.20 -4.82 16.85
N ILE A 202 -6.39 -5.41 16.98
CA ILE A 202 -7.58 -4.65 17.38
C ILE A 202 -7.44 -4.27 18.85
N VAL A 203 -7.52 -2.97 19.17
CA VAL A 203 -7.38 -2.50 20.56
C VAL A 203 -8.75 -2.45 21.24
N ARG A 204 -9.70 -1.78 20.60
CA ARG A 204 -11.06 -1.59 21.12
C ARG A 204 -12.01 -1.11 20.03
N HIS A 205 -13.29 -1.35 20.24
CA HIS A 205 -14.37 -0.75 19.46
C HIS A 205 -14.91 0.47 20.22
N GLN A 206 -15.18 1.56 19.52
CA GLN A 206 -15.74 2.79 20.07
C GLN A 206 -16.85 3.30 19.15
N GLY A 207 -18.09 3.00 19.52
CA GLY A 207 -19.24 3.25 18.67
C GLY A 207 -19.03 2.57 17.31
N ASP A 208 -19.07 3.35 16.24
CA ASP A 208 -18.87 2.83 14.89
C ASP A 208 -17.40 2.68 14.47
N PHE A 209 -16.46 3.12 15.32
CA PHE A 209 -15.05 3.14 15.00
C PHE A 209 -14.33 1.97 15.66
N THR A 210 -13.37 1.39 14.96
CA THR A 210 -12.44 0.44 15.57
C THR A 210 -11.03 1.02 15.61
N VAL A 211 -10.42 0.96 16.79
CA VAL A 211 -9.05 1.42 16.98
C VAL A 211 -8.11 0.24 16.75
N ILE A 212 -7.25 0.37 15.74
CA ILE A 212 -6.28 -0.65 15.38
C ILE A 212 -4.88 -0.13 15.73
N ARG A 213 -4.07 -1.00 16.33
CA ARG A 213 -2.64 -0.76 16.56
C ARG A 213 -1.83 -1.47 15.48
N VAL A 214 -1.16 -0.70 14.63
CA VAL A 214 -0.23 -1.25 13.63
C VAL A 214 1.13 -1.47 14.29
N SER A 215 1.68 -2.69 14.20
CA SER A 215 3.03 -2.96 14.66
C SER A 215 4.03 -2.54 13.59
N PHE A 216 4.66 -1.38 13.78
CA PHE A 216 5.80 -0.95 12.98
C PHE A 216 7.08 -1.14 13.80
N PHE A 217 8.07 -1.86 13.25
CA PHE A 217 9.42 -1.97 13.83
C PHE A 217 10.17 -0.64 13.60
N PHE A 218 9.76 0.41 14.33
CA PHE A 218 10.49 1.63 14.75
C PHE A 218 9.46 2.67 15.23
N THR A 219 9.20 2.69 16.53
CA THR A 219 8.69 3.80 17.39
C THR A 219 7.57 4.72 16.90
N SER A 220 6.62 4.95 17.83
CA SER A 220 5.53 5.94 17.86
C SER A 220 4.18 5.42 17.38
N SER A 221 3.34 5.11 18.35
CA SER A 221 1.94 4.72 18.26
C SER A 221 1.12 5.70 17.39
N HIS A 222 0.84 5.32 16.15
CA HIS A 222 -0.27 5.89 15.40
C HIS A 222 -1.55 5.12 15.73
N THR A 223 -2.42 5.77 16.49
CA THR A 223 -3.81 5.35 16.70
C THR A 223 -4.55 5.59 15.39
N ALA A 224 -4.83 4.54 14.61
CA ALA A 224 -5.71 4.65 13.46
C ALA A 224 -7.15 4.41 13.93
N CYS A 225 -7.98 5.45 13.85
CA CYS A 225 -9.43 5.35 13.95
C CYS A 225 -9.96 4.89 12.58
N ALA A 226 -10.60 3.72 12.54
CA ALA A 226 -11.28 3.23 11.34
C ALA A 226 -12.74 3.71 11.36
N ASP A 227 -13.18 4.45 10.33
CA ASP A 227 -14.50 5.11 10.24
C ASP A 227 -15.67 4.13 10.09
N LYS A 228 -16.90 4.61 10.37
CA LYS A 228 -18.18 3.91 10.14
C LYS A 228 -18.12 3.01 8.91
N GLY A 229 -18.34 1.73 9.14
CA GLY A 229 -18.41 0.74 8.08
C GLY A 229 -17.07 0.13 7.69
N SER A 230 -15.96 0.37 8.40
CA SER A 230 -14.63 -0.20 8.12
C SER A 230 -14.64 -1.74 8.05
N ILE A 231 -15.05 -2.28 6.91
CA ILE A 231 -14.85 -3.67 6.53
C ILE A 231 -13.40 -3.79 6.08
N ALA A 232 -12.48 -3.82 7.05
CA ALA A 232 -11.15 -4.30 6.72
C ALA A 232 -11.21 -5.81 6.69
N TYR A 233 -11.08 -6.37 5.49
CA TYR A 233 -10.93 -7.79 5.31
C TYR A 233 -9.48 -8.18 5.52
N ASN A 234 -9.22 -9.01 6.53
CA ASN A 234 -8.25 -10.10 6.58
C ASN A 234 -7.57 -10.20 7.94
N VAL A 235 -7.40 -11.45 8.36
CA VAL A 235 -6.83 -11.83 9.65
C VAL A 235 -5.60 -12.72 9.38
N HIS A 236 -4.57 -12.56 10.22
CA HIS A 236 -3.37 -13.40 10.38
C HIS A 236 -2.09 -13.11 9.55
N PHE A 237 -0.96 -13.48 10.16
CA PHE A 237 0.41 -13.21 9.73
C PHE A 237 0.64 -13.61 8.28
N SER A 238 1.37 -12.77 7.53
CA SER A 238 1.86 -13.16 6.21
C SER A 238 3.11 -14.02 6.37
N LYS A 239 3.09 -15.22 5.79
CA LYS A 239 4.24 -16.13 5.80
C LYS A 239 5.45 -15.43 5.15
N GLY A 240 6.54 -15.32 5.89
CA GLY A 240 7.82 -14.92 5.32
C GLY A 240 8.43 -16.07 4.53
N SER A 241 8.91 -15.80 3.32
CA SER A 241 9.81 -16.76 2.65
C SER A 241 11.13 -16.78 3.44
N GLN A 242 11.50 -17.93 4.01
CA GLN A 242 12.90 -18.18 4.37
C GLN A 242 13.76 -18.19 3.08
#